data_AF-A0A4U7D1U5-F1
#
_entry.id   AF-A0A4U7D1U5-F1
#
_cell.length_a   1.000
_cell.length_b   1.000
_cell.length_c   1.000
_cell.angle_alpha   90.00
_cell.angle_beta   90.00
_cell.angle_gamma   90.00
#
_symmetry.space_group_name_H-M   'P 1'
#
loop_
_entity.id
_entity.type
_entity.pdbx_description
1 polymer ?
#
loop_
_entity_poly.entity_id
_entity_poly.type
_entity_poly.pdbx_seq_one_letter_code
_entity_poly.pdbx_strand_id
1 'polypeptide(L)' 'GAGTLGQRVVTTLGEDLVTGANVFTLETSIIVLFFIGGALFVGNFAGVPASTSMTAVGAIAGLGIATNTLDWAVM' A
#
# COMPACT_ATOMS: atom_id res chain seq x y z
N GLY A 1 7.41 19.26 1.36
CA GLY A 1 6.00 18.83 1.45
C GLY A 1 5.82 17.74 2.49
N ALA A 2 6.37 16.55 2.25
CA ALA A 2 6.22 15.40 3.16
C ALA A 2 6.68 15.67 4.61
N GLY A 3 7.81 16.38 4.80
CA GLY A 3 8.33 16.71 6.14
C GLY A 3 7.54 17.75 6.94
N THR A 4 6.64 18.53 6.30
CA THR A 4 5.88 19.61 6.97
C THR A 4 4.38 19.34 7.00
N LEU A 5 3.82 18.79 5.92
CA LEU A 5 2.39 18.48 5.78
C LEU A 5 2.11 16.98 5.74
N GLY A 6 3.10 16.17 5.35
CA GLY A 6 2.94 14.71 5.22
C GLY A 6 2.77 13.98 6.55
N GLN A 7 3.27 14.53 7.66
CA GLN A 7 3.09 13.93 8.99
C GLN A 7 1.62 13.78 9.38
N ARG A 8 0.80 14.80 9.07
CA ARG A 8 -0.65 14.75 9.33
C ARG A 8 -1.33 13.66 8.51
N VAL A 9 -0.91 13.50 7.26
CA VAL A 9 -1.42 12.46 6.36
C VAL A 9 -0.99 11.08 6.83
N VAL A 10 0.25 10.89 7.28
CA VAL A 10 0.72 9.61 7.85
C VAL A 10 -0.06 9.24 9.12
N THR A 11 -0.35 10.20 9.98
CA THR A 11 -1.19 9.97 11.17
C THR A 11 -2.60 9.54 10.76
N THR A 12 -3.25 10.25 9.82
CA THR A 12 -4.60 9.88 9.36
C THR A 12 -4.63 8.54 8.61
N LEU A 13 -3.66 8.26 7.75
CA LEU A 13 -3.57 6.96 7.06
C LEU A 13 -3.25 5.80 8.03
N GLY A 14 -2.52 6.07 9.11
CA GLY A 14 -2.17 5.08 10.13
C GLY A 14 -3.27 4.81 11.16
N GLU A 15 -4.12 5.79 11.48
CA GLU A 15 -5.21 5.65 12.45
C GLU A 15 -6.56 5.29 11.80
N ASP A 16 -6.92 5.85 10.63
CA ASP A 16 -8.27 5.70 10.04
C ASP A 16 -8.39 4.61 8.96
N LEU A 17 -7.32 4.27 8.23
CA LEU A 17 -7.42 3.29 7.14
C LEU A 17 -7.14 1.85 7.57
N VAL A 18 -6.56 1.62 8.75
CA VAL A 18 -6.13 0.30 9.17
C VAL A 18 -6.57 0.03 10.61
N THR A 19 -7.82 -0.39 10.77
CA THR A 19 -8.30 -1.03 12.00
C THR A 19 -7.76 -2.45 12.07
N GLY A 20 -6.48 -2.61 12.43
CA GLY A 20 -5.87 -3.94 12.57
C GLY A 20 -4.36 -3.90 12.63
N ALA A 21 -3.80 -3.49 13.77
CA ALA A 21 -2.36 -3.50 14.07
C ALA A 21 -1.68 -4.90 13.96
N ASN A 22 -2.44 -5.96 13.66
CA ASN A 22 -1.95 -7.34 13.57
C ASN A 22 -1.72 -7.84 12.12
N VAL A 23 -2.08 -7.06 11.09
CA VAL A 23 -1.82 -7.41 9.67
C VAL A 23 -0.55 -6.74 9.14
N PHE A 24 -0.18 -5.58 9.71
CA PHE A 24 1.03 -4.83 9.37
C PHE A 24 2.23 -5.28 10.20
N THR A 25 2.68 -6.52 9.98
CA THR A 25 4.02 -6.89 10.44
C THR A 25 5.08 -6.14 9.62
N LEU A 26 6.30 -6.01 10.16
CA LEU A 26 7.42 -5.44 9.41
C LEU A 26 7.65 -6.20 8.09
N GLU A 27 7.52 -7.53 8.14
CA GLU A 27 7.64 -8.40 6.97
C GLU A 27 6.56 -8.09 5.92
N THR A 28 5.30 -8.04 6.34
CA THR A 28 4.17 -7.66 5.47
C THR A 28 4.41 -6.29 4.82
N SER A 29 4.88 -5.32 5.60
CA SER A 29 5.13 -3.96 5.12
C SER A 29 6.27 -3.92 4.09
N ILE A 30 7.34 -4.68 4.31
CA ILE A 30 8.45 -4.82 3.35
C ILE A 30 7.94 -5.42 2.04
N ILE A 31 7.14 -6.49 2.11
CA ILE A 31 6.59 -7.15 0.92
C ILE A 31 5.69 -6.18 0.13
N VAL A 32 4.74 -5.51 0.79
CA VAL A 32 3.84 -4.56 0.12
C VAL A 32 4.61 -3.40 -0.50
N LEU A 33 5.54 -2.79 0.22
CA LEU A 33 6.37 -1.70 -0.31
C LEU A 33 7.25 -2.15 -1.48
N PHE A 34 7.76 -3.38 -1.44
CA PHE A 34 8.53 -3.96 -2.54
C PHE A 34 7.69 -4.07 -3.82
N PHE A 35 6.46 -4.57 -3.73
CA PHE A 35 5.57 -4.66 -4.88
C PHE A 35 5.13 -3.30 -5.41
N ILE A 36 4.84 -2.33 -4.53
CA ILE A 36 4.51 -0.96 -4.94
C ILE A 36 5.69 -0.32 -5.66
N GLY A 37 6.88 -0.37 -5.06
CA GLY A 37 8.10 0.17 -5.64
C GLY A 37 8.46 -0.48 -6.98
N GLY A 38 8.34 -1.80 -7.07
CA GLY A 38 8.57 -2.56 -8.30
C GLY A 38 7.60 -2.19 -9.42
N ALA A 39 6.30 -2.12 -9.12
CA ALA A 39 5.29 -1.74 -10.11
C ALA A 39 5.48 -0.29 -10.61
N LEU A 40 5.81 0.64 -9.71
CA LEU A 40 6.13 2.02 -10.10
C LEU A 40 7.44 2.09 -10.89
N PHE A 41 8.45 1.30 -10.52
CA PHE A 41 9.71 1.23 -11.26
C PHE A 41 9.47 0.74 -12.70
N VAL A 42 8.71 -0.35 -12.88
CA VAL A 42 8.35 -0.88 -14.19
C VAL A 42 7.51 0.13 -14.99
N GLY A 43 6.51 0.76 -14.37
CA GLY A 43 5.69 1.78 -15.03
C GLY A 43 6.51 2.98 -15.52
N ASN A 44 7.39 3.50 -14.66
CA ASN A 44 8.31 4.58 -15.03
C ASN A 44 9.29 4.15 -16.12
N PHE A 45 9.84 2.93 -16.05
CA PHE A 45 10.74 2.39 -17.07
C PHE A 45 10.07 2.22 -18.43
N ALA A 46 8.79 1.81 -18.43
CA ALA A 46 7.96 1.72 -19.64
C ALA A 46 7.44 3.08 -20.13
N GLY A 47 7.70 4.19 -19.42
CA GLY A 47 7.20 5.52 -19.76
C GLY A 47 5.70 5.69 -19.55
N VAL A 48 5.05 4.78 -18.83
CA VAL A 48 3.61 4.83 -18.52
C VAL A 48 3.42 5.47 -17.15
N PRO A 49 2.73 6.62 -17.04
CA PRO A 49 2.45 7.23 -15.75
C PRO A 49 1.53 6.32 -14.92
N ALA A 50 2.09 5.69 -13.88
CA ALA A 50 1.38 4.79 -12.98
C ALA A 50 0.84 5.55 -11.75
N SER A 51 -0.41 5.28 -11.36
CA SER A 51 -1.03 5.89 -10.17
C SER A 51 -0.55 5.21 -8.90
N THR A 52 0.08 5.97 -8.00
CA THR A 52 0.53 5.49 -6.69
C THR A 52 -0.61 4.92 -5.85
N SER A 53 -1.79 5.55 -5.91
CA SER A 53 -3.00 5.12 -5.20
C SER A 53 -3.47 3.75 -5.68
N MET A 54 -3.58 3.54 -7.00
CA MET A 54 -4.03 2.25 -7.56
C MET A 54 -3.01 1.14 -7.32
N THR A 55 -1.72 1.44 -7.41
CA THR A 55 -0.66 0.47 -7.13
C THR A 55 -0.68 0.03 -5.66
N ALA A 56 -0.94 0.95 -4.73
CA ALA A 56 -1.07 0.62 -3.30
C ALA A 56 -2.29 -0.27 -3.03
N VAL A 57 -3.45 0.04 -3.60
CA VAL A 57 -4.66 -0.79 -3.49
C VAL A 57 -4.41 -2.20 -4.05
N GLY A 58 -3.80 -2.31 -5.23
CA GLY A 58 -3.47 -3.61 -5.84
C GLY A 58 -2.49 -4.44 -5.00
N ALA A 59 -1.50 -3.81 -4.37
CA ALA A 59 -0.54 -4.50 -3.51
C ALA A 59 -1.19 -5.04 -2.22
N ILE A 60 -2.09 -4.27 -1.60
CA ILE A 60 -2.85 -4.72 -0.40
C ILE A 60 -3.85 -5.82 -0.78
N ALA A 61 -4.52 -5.69 -1.91
CA ALA A 61 -5.40 -6.72 -2.45
C ALA A 61 -4.65 -8.05 -2.66
N GLY A 62 -3.49 -7.99 -3.33
CA GLY A 62 -2.64 -9.15 -3.58
C GLY A 62 -2.14 -9.80 -2.29
N LEU A 63 -1.75 -9.00 -1.30
CA LEU A 63 -1.41 -9.49 0.03
C LEU A 63 -2.59 -10.21 0.68
N GLY A 64 -3.78 -9.60 0.71
CA GLY A 64 -4.97 -10.19 1.31
C GLY A 64 -5.37 -11.52 0.65
N ILE A 65 -5.19 -11.65 -0.66
CA ILE A 65 -5.36 -12.93 -1.38
C ILE A 65 -4.32 -13.95 -0.92
N ALA A 66 -3.06 -13.56 -0.82
CA ALA A 66 -1.96 -14.44 -0.42
C ALA A 66 -2.08 -14.94 1.05
N THR A 67 -2.59 -14.09 1.94
CA THR A 67 -2.80 -14.42 3.36
C THR A 67 -4.19 -15.01 3.64
N ASN A 68 -5.06 -15.10 2.62
CA ASN A 68 -6.46 -15.52 2.74
C ASN A 68 -7.26 -14.68 3.76
N THR A 69 -6.86 -13.41 3.94
CA THR A 69 -7.49 -12.45 4.86
C THR A 69 -8.25 -11.36 4.12
N LEU A 70 -8.46 -11.50 2.81
CA LEU A 70 -9.15 -10.50 2.01
C LEU A 70 -10.64 -10.49 2.35
N ASP A 71 -11.13 -9.34 2.82
CA ASP A 71 -12.55 -9.09 2.95
C ASP A 71 -13.13 -8.67 1.59
N TRP A 72 -13.75 -9.63 0.93
CA TRP A 72 -14.37 -9.44 -0.38
C TRP A 72 -15.63 -8.55 -0.34
N ALA A 73 -16.17 -8.22 0.84
CA ALA A 73 -17.33 -7.33 0.96
C ALA A 73 -16.95 -5.84 0.86
N VAL A 74 -15.67 -5.51 1.02
CA VAL A 74 -15.14 -4.12 1.02
C VAL A 74 -14.39 -3.79 -0.28
N MET A 75 -14.04 -4.79 -1.09
CA MET A 75 -13.56 -4.63 -2.46
C MET A 75 -14.68 -4.22 -3.41
#